data_AF-A0A926D7F4-F1
#
_entry.id   AF-A0A926D7F4-F1
#
_cell.length_a   1.000
_cell.length_b   1.000
_cell.length_c   1.000
_cell.angle_alpha   90.00
_cell.angle_beta   90.00
_cell.angle_gamma   90.00
#
_symmetry.space_group_name_H-M   'P 1'
#
loop_
_entity.id
_entity.type
_entity.pdbx_description
1 polymer ?
#
loop_
_entity_poly.entity_id
_entity_poly.type
_entity_poly.pdbx_seq_one_letter_code
_entity_poly.pdbx_strand_id
1 'polypeptide(L)'
;MAATLDGLKEYLGLMPDDTEGAARICLDAAIAKARVAGIPALQNNAQYDLFIYALAAYYYDNRGLTVSGSYKTGTTEAAQKMIDAFVLELRHAVEDGP
;
A
#
# COMPACT_ATOMS: atom_id res chain seq x y z
N MET A 1 11.27 -7.40 -7.30
CA MET A 1 10.59 -6.56 -8.32
C MET A 1 10.16 -5.28 -7.63
N ALA A 2 9.82 -4.23 -8.39
CA ALA A 2 9.08 -3.10 -7.83
C ALA A 2 7.58 -3.39 -7.93
N ALA A 3 6.81 -2.93 -6.95
CA ALA A 3 5.35 -3.05 -6.94
C ALA A 3 4.70 -2.64 -8.28
N THR A 4 3.90 -3.53 -8.87
CA THR A 4 3.22 -3.31 -10.16
C THR A 4 1.70 -3.34 -10.02
N LEU A 5 0.99 -2.84 -11.04
CA LEU A 5 -0.48 -2.92 -11.06
C LEU A 5 -0.97 -4.37 -11.13
N ASP A 6 -0.32 -5.22 -11.93
CA ASP A 6 -0.71 -6.62 -12.05
C ASP A 6 -0.46 -7.38 -10.75
N GLY A 7 0.66 -7.10 -10.07
CA GLY A 7 0.93 -7.64 -8.73
C GLY A 7 -0.09 -7.19 -7.69
N LEU A 8 -0.54 -5.92 -7.74
CA LEU A 8 -1.62 -5.44 -6.86
C LEU A 8 -2.95 -6.14 -7.17
N LYS A 9 -3.29 -6.33 -8.45
CA LYS A 9 -4.51 -7.04 -8.85
C LYS A 9 -4.50 -8.48 -8.35
N GLU A 10 -3.37 -9.17 -8.48
CA GLU A 10 -3.18 -10.52 -7.94
C GLU A 10 -3.33 -10.52 -6.41
N TYR A 11 -2.71 -9.56 -5.73
CA TYR A 11 -2.80 -9.40 -4.28
C TYR A 11 -4.23 -9.17 -3.79
N LEU A 12 -5.02 -8.39 -4.54
CA LEU A 12 -6.44 -8.10 -4.25
C LEU A 12 -7.39 -9.22 -4.71
N GLY A 13 -6.92 -10.20 -5.49
CA GLY A 13 -7.77 -11.21 -6.11
C GLY A 13 -8.72 -10.65 -7.18
N LEU A 14 -8.35 -9.53 -7.83
CA LEU A 14 -9.13 -8.94 -8.92
C LEU A 14 -8.99 -9.77 -10.20
N MET A 15 -10.02 -9.75 -11.05
CA MET A 15 -9.92 -10.41 -12.35
C MET A 15 -8.91 -9.69 -13.27
N PRO A 16 -8.19 -10.41 -14.14
CA PRO A 16 -7.10 -9.83 -14.94
C PRO A 16 -7.57 -8.70 -15.88
N ASP A 17 -8.77 -8.86 -16.42
CA ASP A 17 -9.48 -7.95 -17.33
C ASP A 17 -10.20 -6.81 -16.61
N ASP A 18 -10.13 -6.76 -15.28
CA ASP A 18 -10.66 -5.65 -14.51
C ASP A 18 -9.85 -4.38 -14.82
N THR A 19 -10.45 -3.48 -15.61
CA THR A 19 -9.85 -2.21 -16.03
C THR A 19 -10.03 -1.12 -14.98
N GLU A 20 -10.19 -1.50 -13.71
CA GLU A 20 -10.45 -0.57 -12.62
C GLU A 20 -9.32 0.46 -12.45
N GLY A 21 -9.63 1.72 -12.82
CA GLY A 21 -8.79 2.88 -12.53
C GLY A 21 -8.57 3.10 -11.03
N ALA A 22 -9.46 2.57 -10.18
CA ALA A 22 -9.33 2.67 -8.73
C ALA A 22 -8.08 1.96 -8.19
N ALA A 23 -7.77 0.75 -8.67
CA ALA A 23 -6.58 0.01 -8.24
C ALA A 23 -5.29 0.76 -8.63
N ARG A 24 -5.23 1.33 -9.84
CA ARG A 24 -4.12 2.18 -10.27
C ARG A 24 -3.95 3.41 -9.37
N ILE A 25 -5.04 4.13 -9.10
CA ILE A 25 -5.00 5.33 -8.24
C ILE A 25 -4.49 4.97 -6.83
N CYS A 26 -4.94 3.85 -6.28
CA CYS A 26 -4.53 3.40 -4.95
C CYS A 26 -3.05 3.01 -4.92
N LEU A 27 -2.55 2.33 -5.96
CA LEU A 27 -1.12 2.01 -6.11
C LEU A 27 -0.26 3.28 -6.15
N ASP A 28 -0.63 4.23 -7.01
CA ASP A 28 0.12 5.48 -7.16
C ASP A 28 0.11 6.29 -5.85
N ALA A 29 -1.01 6.30 -5.12
CA ALA A 29 -1.12 6.94 -3.82
C ALA A 29 -0.23 6.27 -2.75
N ALA A 30 -0.17 4.93 -2.72
CA ALA A 30 0.69 4.19 -1.80
C ALA A 30 2.17 4.47 -2.07
N ILE A 31 2.60 4.47 -3.33
CA ILE A 31 3.98 4.82 -3.73
C ILE A 31 4.31 6.26 -3.35
N ALA A 32 3.41 7.21 -3.61
CA ALA A 32 3.61 8.60 -3.22
C ALA A 32 3.74 8.76 -1.70
N LYS A 33 2.91 8.04 -0.92
CA LYS A 33 2.98 8.04 0.55
C LYS A 33 4.29 7.47 1.07
N ALA A 34 4.77 6.36 0.50
CA ALA A 34 6.06 5.76 0.84
C ALA A 34 7.22 6.74 0.62
N ARG A 35 7.20 7.43 -0.53
CA ARG A 35 8.20 8.46 -0.87
C ARG A 35 8.20 9.61 0.13
N VAL A 36 7.03 10.14 0.47
CA VAL A 36 6.90 11.23 1.48
C VAL A 36 7.38 10.77 2.86
N ALA A 37 7.22 9.50 3.19
CA ALA A 37 7.68 8.93 4.46
C ALA A 37 9.21 8.71 4.52
N GLY A 38 9.92 8.95 3.42
CA GLY A 38 11.37 8.79 3.31
C GLY A 38 11.83 7.37 3.01
N ILE A 39 10.92 6.49 2.57
CA ILE A 39 11.28 5.13 2.16
C ILE A 39 11.92 5.20 0.76
N PRO A 40 13.13 4.65 0.55
CA PRO A 40 13.74 4.58 -0.77
C PRO A 40 12.89 3.73 -1.72
N ALA A 41 12.87 4.07 -3.01
CA ALA A 41 12.19 3.25 -4.01
C ALA A 41 13.02 2.00 -4.31
N LEU A 42 12.66 0.88 -3.70
CA LEU A 42 13.36 -0.40 -3.86
C LEU A 42 12.77 -1.19 -5.03
N GLN A 43 13.63 -1.81 -5.83
CA GLN A 43 13.28 -2.57 -7.04
C GLN A 43 13.33 -4.08 -6.84
N ASN A 44 13.92 -4.53 -5.75
CA ASN A 44 14.04 -5.93 -5.38
C ASN A 44 14.00 -6.06 -3.86
N ASN A 45 12.87 -5.68 -3.25
CA ASN A 45 12.68 -5.89 -1.83
C ASN A 45 11.26 -6.39 -1.55
N ALA A 46 11.14 -7.63 -1.08
CA ALA A 46 9.84 -8.26 -0.87
C ALA A 46 9.00 -7.54 0.20
N GLN A 47 9.67 -6.96 1.21
CA GLN A 47 9.01 -6.20 2.28
C GLN A 47 8.49 -4.85 1.76
N TYR A 48 9.22 -4.21 0.86
CA TYR A 48 8.78 -3.01 0.16
C TYR A 48 7.56 -3.31 -0.73
N ASP A 49 7.60 -4.37 -1.53
CA ASP A 49 6.47 -4.78 -2.36
C ASP A 49 5.23 -5.06 -1.52
N LEU A 50 5.38 -5.84 -0.43
CA LEU A 50 4.29 -6.13 0.50
C LEU A 50 3.71 -4.85 1.12
N PHE A 51 4.56 -3.91 1.53
CA PHE A 51 4.10 -2.64 2.10
C PHE A 51 3.27 -1.83 1.11
N ILE A 52 3.76 -1.67 -0.13
CA ILE A 52 3.04 -0.93 -1.16
C ILE A 52 1.71 -1.60 -1.48
N TYR A 53 1.67 -2.92 -1.62
CA TYR A 53 0.43 -3.66 -1.90
C TYR A 53 -0.55 -3.59 -0.74
N ALA A 54 -0.10 -3.78 0.50
CA ALA A 54 -0.97 -3.68 1.67
C ALA A 54 -1.58 -2.28 1.83
N LEU A 55 -0.78 -1.22 1.61
CA LEU A 55 -1.27 0.15 1.69
C LEU A 55 -2.24 0.49 0.54
N ALA A 56 -1.91 0.06 -0.68
CA ALA A 56 -2.79 0.25 -1.83
C ALA A 56 -4.11 -0.52 -1.67
N ALA A 57 -4.06 -1.76 -1.16
CA ALA A 57 -5.24 -2.56 -0.85
C ALA A 57 -6.10 -1.90 0.23
N TYR A 58 -5.48 -1.36 1.28
CA TYR A 58 -6.20 -0.58 2.28
C TYR A 58 -6.93 0.61 1.65
N TYR A 59 -6.28 1.40 0.80
CA TYR A 59 -6.97 2.50 0.09
C TYR A 59 -8.10 2.00 -0.81
N TYR A 60 -7.87 0.88 -1.49
CA TYR A 60 -8.82 0.27 -2.40
C TYR A 60 -10.07 -0.21 -1.66
N ASP A 61 -9.94 -1.06 -0.65
CA ASP A 61 -11.05 -1.62 0.11
C ASP A 61 -11.86 -0.54 0.84
N ASN A 62 -11.17 0.54 1.23
CA ASN A 62 -11.78 1.64 1.99
C ASN A 62 -12.19 2.83 1.11
N ARG A 63 -12.16 2.71 -0.23
CA ARG A 63 -12.46 3.81 -1.17
C ARG A 63 -13.87 4.40 -1.04
N GLY A 64 -14.83 3.60 -0.59
CA GLY A 64 -16.23 3.99 -0.40
C GLY A 64 -16.61 4.36 1.03
N LEU A 65 -15.67 4.40 1.97
CA LEU A 65 -15.97 4.66 3.38
C LEU A 65 -16.35 6.13 3.60
N THR A 66 -17.65 6.39 3.63
CA THR A 66 -18.23 7.62 4.19
C THR A 66 -18.32 7.46 5.71
N VAL A 67 -17.22 7.74 6.40
CA VAL A 67 -17.15 7.57 7.85
C VAL A 67 -18.02 8.64 8.55
N SER A 68 -19.19 8.22 9.04
CA SER A 68 -20.04 9.02 9.94
C SER A 68 -20.05 8.39 11.34
N GLY A 69 -19.84 9.20 12.38
CA GLY A 69 -19.93 8.79 13.80
C GLY A 69 -18.63 8.26 14.46
N SER A 70 -18.80 7.65 15.64
CA SER A 70 -17.75 7.20 16.58
C SER A 70 -16.95 5.96 16.14
N TYR A 71 -17.30 5.34 15.01
CA TYR A 71 -16.51 4.27 14.37
C TYR A 71 -15.20 4.79 13.73
N LYS A 72 -15.03 6.12 13.67
CA LYS A 72 -13.90 6.80 13.02
C LYS A 72 -12.55 6.57 13.69
N THR A 73 -12.50 6.33 15.00
CA THR A 73 -11.24 6.29 15.76
C THR A 73 -10.56 4.92 15.74
N GLY A 74 -11.30 3.82 15.93
CA GLY A 74 -10.69 2.49 16.06
C GLY A 74 -10.04 1.94 14.78
N THR A 75 -10.68 2.13 13.62
CA THR A 75 -10.19 1.60 12.33
C THR A 75 -9.06 2.43 11.73
N THR A 76 -9.12 3.77 11.88
CA THR A 76 -8.04 4.65 11.43
C THR A 76 -6.78 4.52 12.28
N GLU A 77 -6.90 4.31 13.59
CA GLU A 77 -5.75 4.11 14.47
C GLU A 77 -5.00 2.81 14.18
N ALA A 78 -5.71 1.71 13.90
CA ALA A 78 -5.08 0.43 13.56
C ALA A 78 -4.34 0.52 12.22
N ALA A 79 -4.94 1.14 11.21
CA ALA A 79 -4.31 1.38 9.92
C ALA A 79 -3.10 2.31 10.02
N GLN A 80 -3.20 3.37 10.83
CA GLN A 80 -2.10 4.30 11.05
C GLN A 80 -0.91 3.61 11.74
N LYS A 81 -1.15 2.78 12.76
CA LYS A 81 -0.09 2.01 13.43
C LYS A 81 0.60 1.01 12.49
N MET A 82 -0.15 0.38 11.59
CA MET A 82 0.43 -0.50 10.57
C MET A 82 1.34 0.29 9.61
N ILE A 83 0.87 1.45 9.12
CA ILE A 83 1.67 2.32 8.25
C ILE A 83 2.94 2.78 8.96
N ASP A 84 2.82 3.23 10.21
CA ASP A 84 3.96 3.73 11.00
C ASP A 84 5.01 2.63 11.23
N ALA A 85 4.59 1.38 11.47
CA ALA A 85 5.49 0.24 11.63
C ALA A 85 6.29 -0.04 10.35
N PHE A 86 5.63 -0.12 9.20
CA PHE A 86 6.31 -0.31 7.92
C PHE A 86 7.24 0.85 7.56
N VAL A 87 6.84 2.09 7.85
CA VAL A 87 7.71 3.27 7.61
C VAL A 87 8.98 3.18 8.44
N LEU A 88 8.89 2.75 9.70
CA LEU A 88 10.05 2.61 10.56
C LEU A 88 11.02 1.54 10.04
N GLU A 89 10.49 0.40 9.61
CA GLU A 89 11.29 -0.72 9.10
C GLU A 89 11.93 -0.42 7.75
N LEU A 90 11.19 0.21 6.84
CA LEU A 90 11.63 0.40 5.46
C LEU A 90 12.42 1.68 5.22
N ARG A 91 12.37 2.68 6.11
CA ARG A 91 13.11 3.95 5.93
C ARG A 91 14.62 3.75 5.77
N HIS A 92 15.17 2.68 6.34
CA HIS A 92 16.58 2.35 6.27
C HIS A 92 16.86 1.02 5.55
N ALA A 93 15.85 0.47 4.86
CA ALA A 93 15.98 -0.79 4.13
C ALA A 93 16.85 -0.63 2.88
N VAL A 94 17.39 -1.75 2.42
CA VAL A 94 18.20 -1.90 1.22
C VAL A 94 17.61 -2.99 0.32
N GLU A 95 18.08 -3.09 -0.91
CA GLU A 95 17.67 -4.16 -1.82
C GLU A 95 17.97 -5.54 -1.24
N ASP A 96 17.08 -6.50 -1.46
CA ASP A 96 17.33 -7.90 -1.15
C ASP A 96 18.45 -8.42 -2.07
N GLY A 97 19.30 -9.28 -1.51
CA GLY A 97 20.38 -9.92 -2.25
C GLY A 97 19.85 -10.75 -3.44
N PRO A 98 20.70 -10.99 -4.46
CA PRO A 98 20.35 -11.80 -5.62
C PRO A 98 20.11 -13.27 -5.27
#